data_AF-A0A4R9AHI3-F1
#
_entry.id   AF-A0A4R9AHI3-F1
#
_cell.length_a   1.000
_cell.length_b   1.000
_cell.length_c   1.000
_cell.angle_alpha   90.00
_cell.angle_beta   90.00
_cell.angle_gamma   90.00
#
_symmetry.space_group_name_H-M   'P 1'
#
loop_
_entity.id
_entity.type
_entity.pdbx_description
1 polymer ?
#
loop_
_entity_poly.entity_id
_entity_poly.type
_entity_poly.pdbx_seq_one_letter_code
_entity_poly.pdbx_strand_id
1 'polypeptide(L)'
;MLPPDQADSAATEVNDPEQNTAGQSMMEARAQYVEMAIQQAIRRGDFDNLPGAGKPLANLDRAYDPDWWIRQKIESEKITGLGPPALTLRTENAELDARLDSVQSEVAVTEILRDFNSRVVAARRQLQGGPPVVTPTRDVAEQLALWRERRAARSEAARQQRESEAAALAAMTWRERRRARSQ
;
A
#
# COMPACT_ATOMS: atom_id res chain seq x y z
N MET A 1 -92.96 4.08 0.17
CA MET A 1 -92.30 4.79 1.27
C MET A 1 -90.81 4.50 1.15
N LEU A 2 -90.01 5.48 0.74
CA LEU A 2 -88.52 5.48 0.74
C LEU A 2 -88.08 6.47 1.85
N PRO A 3 -86.81 6.50 2.37
CA PRO A 3 -85.56 5.75 2.08
C PRO A 3 -84.74 5.44 3.41
N PRO A 4 -83.38 5.40 3.51
CA PRO A 4 -82.28 4.73 2.77
C PRO A 4 -81.24 4.00 3.69
N ASP A 5 -80.17 3.44 3.07
CA ASP A 5 -78.75 3.44 3.52
C ASP A 5 -78.37 2.57 4.77
N GLN A 6 -77.34 1.72 4.84
CA GLN A 6 -75.98 1.70 4.29
C GLN A 6 -75.42 0.26 4.33
N ALA A 7 -74.74 -0.14 3.25
CA ALA A 7 -73.31 -0.50 3.20
C ALA A 7 -72.87 -1.78 3.93
N ASP A 8 -72.60 -2.80 3.10
CA ASP A 8 -71.38 -3.59 3.04
C ASP A 8 -70.62 -3.85 4.36
N SER A 9 -70.53 -5.12 4.77
CA SER A 9 -69.50 -5.60 5.70
C SER A 9 -69.30 -7.10 5.52
N ALA A 10 -68.54 -7.44 4.48
CA ALA A 10 -67.82 -8.70 4.42
C ALA A 10 -66.92 -8.82 5.67
N ALA A 11 -67.18 -9.82 6.50
CA ALA A 11 -66.31 -10.19 7.60
C ALA A 11 -64.98 -10.73 7.04
N THR A 12 -64.06 -9.81 6.76
CA THR A 12 -62.65 -10.12 6.56
C THR A 12 -62.04 -10.31 7.93
N GLU A 13 -61.65 -11.55 8.25
CA GLU A 13 -60.75 -11.84 9.36
C GLU A 13 -59.53 -10.92 9.27
N VAL A 14 -59.40 -10.02 10.23
CA VAL A 14 -58.21 -9.21 10.39
C VAL A 14 -57.13 -10.14 10.92
N ASN A 15 -56.34 -10.71 10.00
CA ASN A 15 -55.06 -11.31 10.34
C ASN A 15 -54.16 -10.20 10.89
N ASP A 16 -53.92 -10.20 12.21
CA ASP A 16 -52.83 -9.45 12.81
C ASP A 16 -51.52 -9.96 12.19
N PRO A 17 -50.66 -9.09 11.61
CA PRO A 17 -49.36 -9.52 11.16
C PRO A 17 -48.53 -9.80 12.41
N GLU A 18 -48.43 -11.07 12.81
CA GLU A 18 -47.45 -11.54 13.77
C GLU A 18 -46.08 -10.96 13.38
N GLN A 19 -45.63 -10.01 14.18
CA GLN A 19 -44.37 -9.32 13.99
C GLN A 19 -43.29 -10.39 14.04
N ASN A 20 -42.53 -10.52 12.95
CA ASN A 20 -41.52 -11.56 12.83
C ASN A 20 -40.27 -11.17 13.68
N THR A 21 -40.38 -11.35 15.00
CA THR A 21 -39.39 -10.97 16.03
C THR A 21 -38.14 -11.87 16.04
N ALA A 22 -38.14 -12.95 15.24
CA ALA A 22 -37.08 -13.95 15.21
C ALA A 22 -35.72 -13.40 14.75
N GLY A 23 -35.70 -12.36 13.90
CA GLY A 23 -34.46 -11.68 13.49
C GLY A 23 -33.96 -10.65 14.50
N GLN A 24 -34.84 -10.11 15.34
CA GLN A 24 -34.53 -9.07 16.33
C GLN A 24 -33.79 -9.67 17.53
N SER A 25 -34.20 -10.85 18.01
CA SER A 25 -33.55 -11.55 19.14
C SER A 25 -32.09 -11.92 18.86
N MET A 26 -31.77 -12.30 17.62
CA MET A 26 -30.40 -12.59 17.19
C MET A 26 -29.51 -11.33 17.15
N MET A 27 -30.06 -10.21 16.69
CA MET A 27 -29.35 -8.92 16.65
C MET A 27 -29.13 -8.34 18.05
N GLU A 28 -30.11 -8.49 18.94
CA GLU A 28 -30.01 -8.11 20.35
C GLU A 28 -28.97 -8.96 21.10
N ALA A 29 -28.98 -10.28 20.90
CA ALA A 29 -27.97 -11.16 21.49
C ALA A 29 -26.55 -10.81 21.01
N ARG A 30 -26.38 -10.45 19.72
CA ARG A 30 -25.11 -9.98 19.18
C ARG A 30 -24.69 -8.65 19.81
N ALA A 31 -25.61 -7.70 19.97
CA ALA A 31 -25.33 -6.42 20.62
C ALA A 31 -24.90 -6.60 22.08
N GLN A 32 -25.59 -7.48 22.83
CA GLN A 32 -25.22 -7.81 24.22
C GLN A 32 -23.84 -8.45 24.32
N TYR A 33 -23.50 -9.36 23.41
CA TYR A 33 -22.17 -9.97 23.36
C TYR A 33 -21.08 -8.91 23.08
N VAL A 34 -21.32 -8.02 22.12
CA VAL A 34 -20.40 -6.92 21.78
C VAL A 34 -20.21 -5.98 22.97
N GLU A 35 -21.29 -5.58 23.64
CA GLU A 35 -21.24 -4.72 24.83
C GLU A 35 -20.43 -5.37 25.95
N MET A 36 -20.68 -6.65 26.23
CA MET A 36 -19.93 -7.38 27.26
C MET A 36 -18.43 -7.47 26.92
N ALA A 37 -18.08 -7.65 25.65
CA ALA A 37 -16.70 -7.66 25.19
C ALA A 37 -16.03 -6.28 25.36
N ILE A 38 -16.74 -5.18 25.05
CA ILE A 38 -16.25 -3.81 25.25
C ILE A 38 -15.99 -3.55 26.74
N GLN A 39 -16.94 -3.90 27.61
CA GLN A 39 -16.79 -3.69 29.06
C GLN A 39 -15.66 -4.52 29.68
N GLN A 40 -15.37 -5.71 29.14
CA GLN A 40 -14.22 -6.50 29.53
C GLN A 40 -12.89 -5.86 29.08
N ALA A 41 -12.82 -5.34 27.85
CA ALA A 41 -11.65 -4.65 27.33
C ALA A 41 -11.35 -3.34 28.09
N ILE A 42 -12.39 -2.58 28.45
CA ILE A 42 -12.27 -1.37 29.30
C ILE A 42 -11.71 -1.74 30.67
N ARG A 43 -12.25 -2.76 31.36
CA ARG A 43 -11.75 -3.18 32.68
C ARG A 43 -10.31 -3.67 32.67
N ARG A 44 -9.86 -4.23 31.55
CA ARG A 44 -8.48 -4.66 31.35
C ARG A 44 -7.52 -3.52 31.05
N GLY A 45 -8.03 -2.32 30.78
CA GLY A 45 -7.22 -1.18 30.35
C GLY A 45 -6.71 -1.34 28.92
N ASP A 46 -7.35 -2.15 28.06
CA ASP A 46 -6.93 -2.33 26.67
C ASP A 46 -7.02 -1.01 25.85
N PHE A 47 -7.78 -0.03 26.35
CA PHE A 47 -7.90 1.32 25.81
C PHE A 47 -7.00 2.36 26.50
N ASP A 48 -6.22 1.96 27.51
CA ASP A 48 -5.27 2.84 28.17
C ASP A 48 -3.99 2.96 27.34
N ASN A 49 -3.38 4.17 27.31
CA ASN A 49 -2.11 4.44 26.59
C ASN A 49 -2.14 4.13 25.09
N LEU A 50 -3.29 4.30 24.42
CA LEU A 50 -3.37 4.13 22.97
C LEU A 50 -2.37 5.02 22.22
N PRO A 51 -1.85 4.58 21.07
CA PRO A 51 -1.02 5.40 20.20
C PRO A 51 -1.75 6.70 19.84
N GLY A 52 -1.32 7.83 20.42
CA GLY A 52 -1.96 9.14 20.22
C GLY A 52 -2.71 9.68 21.44
N ALA A 53 -2.87 8.90 22.52
CA ALA A 53 -3.47 9.38 23.76
C ALA A 53 -2.73 10.62 24.29
N GLY A 54 -3.46 11.71 24.50
CA GLY A 54 -2.92 12.99 24.98
C GLY A 54 -2.09 13.79 23.97
N LYS A 55 -1.88 13.30 22.75
CA LYS A 55 -1.20 14.06 21.69
C LYS A 55 -2.19 15.01 21.00
N PRO A 56 -1.77 16.23 20.61
CA PRO A 56 -2.61 17.11 19.82
C PRO A 56 -3.00 16.43 18.50
N LEU A 57 -4.25 16.62 18.08
CA LEU A 57 -4.73 16.15 16.78
C LEU A 57 -3.88 16.77 15.67
N ALA A 58 -3.24 15.92 14.86
CA ALA A 58 -2.47 16.39 13.71
C ALA A 58 -3.42 16.99 12.66
N ASN A 59 -3.00 18.08 12.01
CA ASN A 59 -3.69 18.72 10.87
C ASN A 59 -5.01 19.46 11.21
N LEU A 60 -5.22 19.88 12.46
CA LEU A 60 -6.40 20.69 12.85
C LEU A 60 -6.42 22.09 12.20
N ASP A 61 -5.28 22.53 11.66
CA ASP A 61 -5.04 23.80 10.97
C ASP A 61 -5.38 23.76 9.47
N ARG A 62 -5.74 22.60 8.92
CA ARG A 62 -6.06 22.43 7.49
C ARG A 62 -7.57 22.48 7.24
N ALA A 63 -7.94 22.93 6.03
CA ALA A 63 -9.32 22.89 5.56
C ALA A 63 -9.89 21.46 5.61
N TYR A 64 -11.16 21.32 5.97
CA TYR A 64 -11.85 20.04 6.07
C TYR A 64 -11.82 19.30 4.73
N ASP A 65 -11.21 18.12 4.75
CA ASP A 65 -11.05 17.25 3.58
C ASP A 65 -11.90 15.99 3.80
N PRO A 66 -12.96 15.74 3.02
CA PRO A 66 -13.79 14.54 3.17
C PRO A 66 -13.00 13.22 2.98
N ASP A 67 -11.85 13.28 2.28
CA ASP A 67 -10.99 12.12 2.00
C ASP A 67 -9.79 12.02 2.98
N TRP A 68 -9.82 12.75 4.11
CA TRP A 68 -8.72 12.77 5.08
C TRP A 68 -8.30 11.38 5.55
N TRP A 69 -9.27 10.49 5.78
CA TRP A 69 -9.03 9.13 6.24
C TRP A 69 -8.38 8.25 5.16
N ILE A 70 -8.68 8.48 3.88
CA ILE A 70 -8.08 7.78 2.74
C ILE A 70 -6.60 8.14 2.66
N ARG A 71 -6.27 9.44 2.74
CA ARG A 71 -4.88 9.92 2.74
C ARG A 71 -4.10 9.36 3.92
N GLN A 72 -4.69 9.40 5.13
CA GLN A 72 -4.06 8.84 6.32
C GLN A 72 -3.85 7.33 6.21
N LYS A 73 -4.77 6.59 5.58
CA LYS A 73 -4.65 5.15 5.34
C LYS A 73 -3.56 4.82 4.31
N ILE A 74 -3.52 5.55 3.20
CA ILE A 74 -2.47 5.44 2.17
C ILE A 74 -1.09 5.66 2.79
N GLU A 75 -0.95 6.70 3.62
CA GLU A 75 0.30 7.02 4.32
C GLU A 75 0.68 5.95 5.35
N SER A 76 -0.28 5.52 6.16
CA SER A 76 -0.07 4.50 7.21
C SER A 76 0.35 3.15 6.64
N GLU A 77 -0.23 2.75 5.50
CA GLU A 77 0.04 1.47 4.84
C GLU A 77 1.13 1.57 3.76
N LYS A 78 1.69 2.77 3.52
CA LYS A 78 2.66 3.06 2.45
C LYS A 78 2.20 2.54 1.09
N ILE A 79 0.90 2.70 0.80
CA ILE A 79 0.31 2.24 -0.46
C ILE A 79 0.90 3.08 -1.60
N THR A 80 1.60 2.43 -2.52
CA THR A 80 2.17 3.06 -3.71
C THR A 80 1.39 2.63 -4.95
N GLY A 81 1.48 3.41 -6.04
CA GLY A 81 0.83 3.08 -7.32
C GLY A 81 -0.67 3.42 -7.40
N LEU A 82 -1.28 3.92 -6.31
CA LEU A 82 -2.67 4.38 -6.29
C LEU A 82 -2.76 5.86 -6.73
N GLY A 83 -2.44 6.13 -7.99
CA GLY A 83 -2.46 7.47 -8.55
C GLY A 83 -2.77 7.46 -10.04
N PRO A 84 -3.17 8.62 -10.61
CA PRO A 84 -3.31 8.77 -12.05
C PRO A 84 -2.08 8.21 -12.77
N PRO A 85 -2.23 7.46 -13.89
CA PRO A 85 -1.11 6.81 -14.57
C PRO A 85 0.08 7.73 -14.85
N ALA A 86 -0.19 9.00 -15.17
CA ALA A 86 0.85 10.00 -15.40
C ALA A 86 1.78 10.22 -14.19
N LEU A 87 1.24 10.25 -12.97
CA LEU A 87 2.02 10.44 -11.75
C LEU A 87 2.76 9.18 -11.37
N THR A 88 2.08 8.02 -11.42
CA THR A 88 2.68 6.73 -11.09
C THR A 88 3.86 6.41 -12.01
N LEU A 89 3.70 6.59 -13.33
CA LEU A 89 4.77 6.37 -14.30
C LEU A 89 5.95 7.34 -14.10
N ARG A 90 5.71 8.57 -13.63
CA ARG A 90 6.78 9.52 -13.34
C ARG A 90 7.62 9.07 -12.15
N THR A 91 6.96 8.61 -11.08
CA THR A 91 7.64 8.06 -9.91
C THR A 91 8.42 6.79 -10.28
N GLU A 92 7.77 5.86 -10.99
CA GLU A 92 8.43 4.64 -11.45
C GLU A 92 9.64 4.93 -12.35
N ASN A 93 9.54 5.92 -13.25
CA ASN A 93 10.67 6.31 -14.09
C ASN A 93 11.86 6.85 -13.29
N ALA A 94 11.61 7.55 -12.18
CA ALA A 94 12.65 8.06 -11.29
C ALA A 94 13.33 6.95 -10.49
N GLU A 95 12.58 5.91 -10.13
CA GLU A 95 13.07 4.75 -9.36
C GLU A 95 13.64 3.64 -10.26
N LEU A 96 13.40 3.71 -11.57
CA LEU A 96 13.71 2.64 -12.51
C LEU A 96 15.19 2.26 -12.48
N ASP A 97 16.09 3.24 -12.46
CA ASP A 97 17.54 2.98 -12.47
C ASP A 97 17.98 2.17 -11.24
N ALA A 98 17.50 2.53 -10.05
CA ALA A 98 17.75 1.80 -8.81
C ALA A 98 17.13 0.39 -8.85
N ARG A 99 15.92 0.25 -9.40
CA ARG A 99 15.28 -1.05 -9.58
C ARG A 99 16.09 -1.95 -10.50
N LEU A 100 16.57 -1.45 -11.64
CA LEU A 100 17.41 -2.23 -12.56
C LEU A 100 18.73 -2.66 -11.92
N ASP A 101 19.32 -1.82 -11.06
CA ASP A 101 20.55 -2.15 -10.35
C ASP A 101 20.38 -3.31 -9.36
N SER A 102 19.20 -3.47 -8.75
CA SER A 102 18.90 -4.58 -7.84
C SER A 102 18.79 -5.94 -8.55
N VAL A 103 18.49 -5.95 -9.85
CA VAL A 103 18.26 -7.17 -10.62
C VAL A 103 19.57 -7.70 -11.20
N GLN A 104 19.78 -9.01 -11.11
CA GLN A 104 21.01 -9.69 -11.57
C GLN A 104 20.92 -10.25 -13.00
N SER A 105 19.71 -10.51 -13.50
CA SER A 105 19.49 -11.13 -14.80
C SER A 105 19.20 -10.09 -15.89
N GLU A 106 19.91 -10.22 -17.00
CA GLU A 106 19.71 -9.37 -18.18
C GLU A 106 18.30 -9.55 -18.79
N VAL A 107 17.78 -10.77 -18.76
CA VAL A 107 16.42 -11.08 -19.22
C VAL A 107 15.40 -10.32 -18.38
N ALA A 108 15.56 -10.34 -17.05
CA ALA A 108 14.67 -9.63 -16.14
C ALA A 108 14.75 -8.11 -16.31
N VAL A 109 15.93 -7.55 -16.55
CA VAL A 109 16.08 -6.12 -16.90
C VAL A 109 15.32 -5.77 -18.18
N THR A 110 15.47 -6.61 -19.20
CA THR A 110 14.78 -6.46 -20.49
C THR A 110 13.26 -6.51 -20.32
N GLU A 111 12.74 -7.45 -19.53
CA GLU A 111 11.31 -7.58 -19.23
C GLU A 111 10.78 -6.36 -18.49
N ILE A 112 11.48 -5.87 -17.46
CA ILE A 112 11.09 -4.68 -16.70
C ILE A 112 11.02 -3.45 -17.61
N LEU A 113 12.01 -3.27 -18.48
CA LEU A 113 12.04 -2.15 -19.43
C LEU A 113 10.90 -2.22 -20.45
N ARG A 114 10.64 -3.42 -21.00
CA ARG A 114 9.54 -3.64 -21.95
C ARG A 114 8.18 -3.42 -21.32
N ASP A 115 7.97 -3.93 -20.11
CA ASP A 115 6.74 -3.71 -19.34
C ASP A 115 6.53 -2.21 -19.09
N PHE A 116 7.52 -1.52 -18.55
CA PHE A 116 7.46 -0.08 -18.29
C PHE A 116 7.11 0.71 -19.57
N ASN A 117 7.81 0.44 -20.68
CA ASN A 117 7.54 1.10 -21.96
C ASN A 117 6.12 0.82 -22.46
N SER A 118 5.63 -0.42 -22.31
CA SER A 118 4.27 -0.79 -22.71
C SER A 118 3.22 0.00 -21.93
N ARG A 119 3.43 0.19 -20.62
CA ARG A 119 2.54 0.96 -19.74
C ARG A 119 2.58 2.45 -20.06
N VAL A 120 3.75 3.00 -20.38
CA VAL A 120 3.88 4.39 -20.86
C VAL A 120 3.09 4.59 -22.16
N VAL A 121 3.24 3.67 -23.13
CA VAL A 121 2.53 3.73 -24.41
C VAL A 121 1.03 3.57 -24.21
N ALA A 122 0.58 2.63 -23.38
CA ALA A 122 -0.82 2.41 -23.08
C ALA A 122 -1.45 3.66 -22.42
N ALA A 123 -0.78 4.24 -21.42
CA ALA A 123 -1.25 5.43 -20.74
C ALA A 123 -1.34 6.65 -21.68
N ARG A 124 -0.41 6.81 -22.61
CA ARG A 124 -0.47 7.86 -23.66
C ARG A 124 -1.61 7.64 -24.66
N ARG A 125 -1.93 6.37 -24.96
CA ARG A 125 -3.02 6.01 -25.88
C ARG A 125 -4.39 6.11 -25.22
N GLN A 126 -4.46 6.28 -23.91
CA GLN A 126 -5.70 6.33 -23.17
C GLN A 126 -6.40 7.68 -23.43
N LEU A 127 -7.52 7.67 -24.16
CA LEU A 127 -8.35 8.87 -24.41
C LEU A 127 -9.29 9.23 -23.25
N GLN A 128 -9.03 8.73 -22.04
CA GLN A 128 -9.95 8.84 -20.91
C GLN A 128 -9.97 10.23 -20.23
N GLY A 129 -9.26 11.21 -20.79
CA GLY A 129 -9.09 12.51 -20.16
C GLY A 129 -8.21 12.44 -18.91
N GLY A 130 -7.47 13.51 -18.63
CA GLY A 130 -6.56 13.59 -17.48
C GLY A 130 -5.26 14.34 -17.81
N PRO A 131 -4.42 14.62 -16.81
CA PRO A 131 -3.13 15.27 -17.03
C PRO A 131 -2.28 14.48 -18.04
N PRO A 132 -1.63 15.15 -19.00
CA PRO A 132 -0.89 14.48 -20.05
C PRO A 132 0.26 13.62 -19.49
N VAL A 133 0.45 12.43 -20.07
CA VAL A 133 1.56 11.53 -19.72
C VAL A 133 2.83 11.99 -20.42
N VAL A 134 3.67 12.73 -19.70
CA VAL A 134 4.94 13.29 -20.22
C VAL A 134 6.12 12.32 -20.04
N THR A 135 5.96 11.23 -19.28
CA THR A 135 7.02 10.26 -19.00
C THR A 135 7.56 9.62 -20.29
N PRO A 136 8.87 9.69 -20.57
CA PRO A 136 9.47 9.10 -21.76
C PRO A 136 9.59 7.58 -21.67
N THR A 137 9.58 6.91 -22.82
CA THR A 137 10.01 5.50 -22.93
C THR A 137 11.54 5.43 -22.86
N ARG A 138 12.06 4.32 -22.35
CA ARG A 138 13.50 4.06 -22.21
C ARG A 138 13.99 3.13 -23.33
N ASP A 139 15.09 3.45 -23.99
CA ASP A 139 15.67 2.55 -24.99
C ASP A 139 16.25 1.30 -24.31
N VAL A 140 15.79 0.11 -24.72
CA VAL A 140 16.16 -1.12 -24.03
C VAL A 140 17.65 -1.44 -24.21
N ALA A 141 18.19 -1.22 -25.41
CA ALA A 141 19.58 -1.57 -25.70
C ALA A 141 20.55 -0.63 -24.97
N GLU A 142 20.25 0.66 -24.95
CA GLU A 142 21.01 1.66 -24.21
C GLU A 142 21.00 1.37 -22.71
N GLN A 143 19.82 1.11 -22.14
CA GLN A 143 19.72 0.83 -20.70
C GLN A 143 20.43 -0.47 -20.31
N LEU A 144 20.42 -1.49 -21.17
CA LEU A 144 21.20 -2.71 -20.97
C LEU A 144 22.71 -2.45 -20.99
N ALA A 145 23.20 -1.62 -21.91
CA ALA A 145 24.61 -1.24 -21.95
C ALA A 145 25.02 -0.54 -20.64
N LEU A 146 24.27 0.48 -20.21
CA LEU A 146 24.51 1.20 -18.96
C LEU A 146 24.45 0.27 -17.74
N TRP A 147 23.51 -0.67 -17.72
CA TRP A 147 23.39 -1.66 -16.65
C TRP A 147 24.61 -2.59 -16.57
N ARG A 148 25.09 -3.09 -17.72
CA ARG A 148 26.30 -3.93 -17.78
C ARG A 148 27.54 -3.16 -17.33
N GLU A 149 27.68 -1.90 -17.75
CA GLU A 149 28.77 -1.02 -17.33
C GLU A 149 28.79 -0.81 -15.82
N ARG A 150 27.64 -0.45 -15.23
CA ARG A 150 27.51 -0.29 -13.77
C ARG A 150 27.85 -1.58 -13.04
N ARG A 151 27.45 -2.75 -13.55
CA ARG A 151 27.82 -4.05 -12.97
C ARG A 151 29.31 -4.34 -13.07
N ALA A 152 29.92 -4.11 -14.23
CA ALA A 152 31.34 -4.30 -14.43
C ALA A 152 32.15 -3.44 -13.45
N ALA A 153 31.79 -2.15 -13.31
CA ALA A 153 32.42 -1.24 -12.37
C ALA A 153 32.31 -1.71 -10.91
N ARG A 154 31.13 -2.18 -10.48
CA ARG A 154 30.94 -2.75 -9.12
C ARG A 154 31.78 -4.01 -8.90
N SER A 155 31.83 -4.90 -9.89
CA SER A 155 32.61 -6.13 -9.80
C SER A 155 34.12 -5.86 -9.70
N GLU A 156 34.59 -4.85 -10.44
CA GLU A 156 35.98 -4.41 -10.44
C GLU A 156 36.35 -3.77 -9.10
N ALA A 157 35.53 -2.85 -8.60
CA ALA A 157 35.74 -2.22 -7.29
C ALA A 157 35.78 -3.26 -6.17
N ALA A 158 34.88 -4.25 -6.20
CA ALA A 158 34.88 -5.35 -5.23
C ALA A 158 36.12 -6.24 -5.34
N ARG A 159 36.68 -6.43 -6.55
CA ARG A 159 37.94 -7.15 -6.75
C ARG A 159 39.11 -6.37 -6.16
N GLN A 160 39.22 -5.09 -6.49
CA GLN A 160 40.29 -4.21 -5.98
C GLN A 160 40.25 -4.10 -4.46
N GLN A 161 39.06 -4.04 -3.87
CA GLN A 161 38.91 -4.04 -2.41
C GLN A 161 39.39 -5.36 -1.78
N ARG A 162 39.04 -6.51 -2.37
CA ARG A 162 39.57 -7.80 -1.90
C ARG A 162 41.09 -7.89 -2.03
N GLU A 163 41.64 -7.38 -3.11
CA GLU A 163 43.09 -7.34 -3.34
C GLU A 163 43.81 -6.43 -2.33
N SER A 164 43.24 -5.27 -2.02
CA SER A 164 43.81 -4.35 -1.03
C SER A 164 43.70 -4.91 0.40
N GLU A 165 42.58 -5.54 0.74
CA GLU A 165 42.40 -6.25 2.01
C GLU A 165 43.37 -7.42 2.15
N ALA A 166 43.57 -8.21 1.08
CA ALA A 166 44.53 -9.31 1.05
C ALA A 166 45.98 -8.79 1.18
N ALA A 167 46.33 -7.71 0.49
CA ALA A 167 47.64 -7.07 0.60
C ALA A 167 47.90 -6.51 2.00
N ALA A 168 46.88 -5.88 2.61
CA ALA A 168 46.96 -5.40 3.99
C ALA A 168 47.19 -6.55 4.97
N LEU A 169 46.44 -7.66 4.83
CA LEU A 169 46.66 -8.86 5.63
C LEU A 169 48.02 -9.52 5.39
N ALA A 170 48.54 -9.48 4.17
CA ALA A 170 49.86 -10.01 3.83
C ALA A 170 51.00 -9.18 4.45
N ALA A 171 50.85 -7.86 4.50
CA ALA A 171 51.80 -6.93 5.10
C ALA A 171 51.82 -7.00 6.64
N MET A 172 50.74 -7.44 7.28
CA MET A 172 50.66 -7.60 8.73
C MET A 172 51.55 -8.75 9.24
N THR A 173 52.18 -8.53 10.39
CA THR A 173 52.91 -9.58 11.10
C THR A 173 51.96 -10.68 11.59
N TRP A 174 52.46 -11.88 11.90
CA TRP A 174 51.62 -12.96 12.46
C TRP A 174 50.90 -12.48 13.73
N ARG A 175 51.57 -11.76 14.63
CA ARG A 175 51.00 -11.29 15.90
C ARG A 175 49.82 -10.33 15.70
N GLU A 176 49.88 -9.47 14.68
CA GLU A 176 48.78 -8.56 14.30
C GLU A 176 47.62 -9.31 13.66
N ARG A 177 47.91 -10.23 12.73
CA ARG A 177 46.90 -11.12 12.11
C ARG A 177 46.17 -12.03 13.09
N ARG A 178 46.77 -12.33 14.24
CA ARG A 178 46.15 -13.14 15.31
C ARG A 178 45.21 -12.29 16.17
N ARG A 179 45.55 -11.02 16.42
CA ARG A 179 44.69 -10.07 17.16
C ARG A 179 43.45 -9.66 16.36
N ALA A 180 43.60 -9.40 15.05
CA ALA A 180 42.48 -9.04 14.17
C ALA A 180 41.44 -10.16 13.98
N ARG A 181 41.76 -11.41 14.36
CA ARG A 181 40.84 -12.57 14.31
C ARG A 181 40.18 -12.90 15.64
N SER A 182 40.61 -12.29 16.75
CA SER A 182 40.07 -12.55 18.09
C SER A 182 39.10 -11.46 18.57
N GLN A 183 38.78 -10.49 17.72
CA GLN A 183 37.69 -9.52 17.85
C GLN A 183 36.57 -9.91 16.88
#